data_AF-A0A174YZ26-F1
#
_entry.id   AF-A0A174YZ26-F1
#
_cell.length_a   1.000
_cell.length_b   1.000
_cell.length_c   1.000
_cell.angle_alpha   90.00
_cell.angle_beta   90.00
_cell.angle_gamma   90.00
#
_symmetry.space_group_name_H-M   'P 1'
#
loop_
_entity.id
_entity.type
_entity.pdbx_description
1 polymer ?
#
loop_
_entity_poly.entity_id
_entity_poly.type
_entity_poly.pdbx_seq_one_letter_code
_entity_poly.pdbx_strand_id
1 'polypeptide(L)' 'MSNKLKVQRLDDGLIIGYSRKDPFSPPVMVVGRKRMNDTPVIINAFEGKEAEELYKKLTTVEKKDDANG' A
#
# COMPACT_ATOMS: atom_id res chain seq x y z
N MET A 1 1.49 -37.64 -7.16
CA MET A 1 0.43 -36.66 -7.48
C MET A 1 0.86 -35.32 -6.89
N SER A 2 1.21 -34.33 -7.71
CA SER A 2 1.68 -33.03 -7.22
C SER A 2 0.48 -32.18 -6.82
N ASN A 3 0.32 -31.90 -5.53
CA ASN A 3 -0.58 -30.86 -5.04
C ASN A 3 -0.01 -29.51 -5.49
N LYS A 4 -0.37 -29.07 -6.70
CA LYS A 4 -0.22 -27.67 -7.09
C LYS A 4 -1.21 -26.88 -6.24
N LEU A 5 -0.71 -26.20 -5.21
CA LEU A 5 -1.43 -25.11 -4.56
C LEU A 5 -1.98 -24.22 -5.68
N LYS A 6 -3.31 -24.16 -5.82
CA LYS A 6 -3.95 -23.15 -6.65
C LYS A 6 -3.71 -21.82 -5.95
N VAL A 7 -2.57 -21.20 -6.25
CA VAL A 7 -2.36 -19.78 -5.95
C VAL A 7 -3.45 -19.07 -6.73
N GLN A 8 -4.46 -18.51 -6.04
CA GLN A 8 -5.41 -17.61 -6.68
C GLN A 8 -4.57 -16.54 -7.38
N ARG A 9 -4.69 -16.43 -8.70
CA ARG A 9 -4.13 -15.28 -9.39
C ARG A 9 -4.87 -14.09 -8.80
N LEU A 10 -4.12 -13.20 -8.15
CA LEU A 10 -4.62 -11.89 -7.79
C LEU A 10 -4.76 -11.15 -9.12
N ASP A 11 -5.91 -11.32 -9.77
CA ASP A 11 -6.21 -10.70 -11.06
C ASP A 11 -6.25 -9.17 -10.91
N ASP A 12 -6.39 -8.68 -9.67
CA ASP A 12 -6.36 -7.27 -9.30
C ASP A 12 -5.27 -7.01 -8.26
N GLY A 13 -4.39 -6.05 -8.56
CA GLY A 13 -3.36 -5.54 -7.66
C GLY A 13 -3.62 -4.10 -7.25
N LEU A 14 -3.39 -3.78 -5.97
CA LEU A 14 -3.31 -2.41 -5.48
C LEU A 14 -1.86 -1.93 -5.55
N ILE A 15 -1.64 -0.74 -6.11
CA ILE A 15 -0.33 -0.09 -6.19
C ILE A 15 -0.40 1.16 -5.32
N ILE A 16 0.55 1.32 -4.39
CA ILE A 16 0.61 2.50 -3.52
C ILE A 16 1.96 3.17 -3.77
N GLY A 17 1.92 4.40 -4.28
CA GLY A 17 3.09 5.26 -4.41
C GLY A 17 3.07 6.32 -3.32
N TYR A 18 4.14 6.43 -2.54
CA TYR A 18 4.34 7.50 -1.56
C TYR A 18 5.63 8.24 -1.91
N SER A 19 5.58 9.55 -2.02
CA SER A 19 6.74 10.36 -2.39
C SER A 19 6.72 11.73 -1.72
N ARG A 20 7.90 12.31 -1.55
CA ARG A 20 8.09 13.70 -1.17
C ARG A 20 9.28 14.28 -1.92
N LYS A 21 9.22 15.56 -2.26
CA LYS A 21 10.30 16.23 -3.00
C LYS A 21 11.55 16.45 -2.14
N ASP A 22 11.33 16.87 -0.90
CA ASP A 22 12.34 17.16 0.11
C ASP A 22 11.76 16.96 1.53
N PRO A 23 12.59 16.97 2.60
CA PRO A 23 12.14 16.74 3.98
C PRO A 23 11.12 17.73 4.55
N PHE A 24 10.93 18.89 3.90
CA PHE A 24 10.01 19.94 4.35
C PHE A 24 8.77 20.03 3.45
N SER A 25 8.81 19.47 2.24
CA SER A 25 7.66 19.40 1.33
C SER A 25 6.54 18.48 1.87
N PRO A 26 5.27 18.84 1.65
CA PRO A 26 4.14 17.94 1.88
C PRO A 26 4.33 16.65 1.07
N PRO A 27 4.22 15.47 1.68
CA PRO A 27 4.25 14.22 0.93
C PRO A 27 2.96 14.03 0.13
N VAL A 28 3.03 13.22 -0.91
CA VAL A 28 1.87 12.81 -1.73
C VAL A 28 1.81 11.28 -1.72
N MET A 29 0.58 10.74 -1.59
CA MET A 29 0.30 9.32 -1.76
C MET A 29 -0.68 9.12 -2.90
N VAL A 30 -0.36 8.26 -3.86
CA VAL A 30 -1.24 7.86 -4.97
C VAL A 30 -1.58 6.39 -4.84
N VAL A 31 -2.86 6.06 -4.96
CA VAL A 31 -3.36 4.69 -4.94
C VAL A 31 -3.86 4.33 -6.33
N GLY A 32 -3.24 3.32 -6.93
CA GLY A 32 -3.64 2.74 -8.20
C GLY A 32 -4.22 1.34 -8.05
N ARG A 33 -5.07 0.94 -9.00
CA ARG A 33 -5.50 -0.45 -9.17
C ARG A 33 -5.08 -0.93 -10.54
N LYS A 34 -4.44 -2.09 -10.59
CA LYS A 34 -4.07 -2.78 -11.83
C LYS A 34 -4.92 -4.03 -11.94
N ARG A 35 -5.80 -4.08 -12.95
CA ARG A 35 -6.54 -5.28 -13.31
C ARG A 35 -5.76 -6.09 -14.33
N MET A 36 -6.06 -7.38 -14.43
CA MET A 36 -5.45 -8.26 -15.41
C MET A 36 -5.73 -7.74 -16.82
N ASN A 37 -4.66 -7.62 -17.63
CA ASN A 37 -4.70 -7.10 -19.00
C ASN A 37 -5.18 -5.65 -19.16
N ASP A 38 -5.22 -4.87 -18.07
CA ASP A 38 -5.56 -3.45 -18.10
C ASP A 38 -4.36 -2.59 -17.69
N THR A 39 -4.41 -1.32 -18.08
CA THR A 39 -3.47 -0.31 -17.60
C THR A 39 -3.78 0.06 -16.14
N PRO A 40 -2.77 0.36 -15.31
CA PRO A 40 -3.02 0.85 -13.96
C PRO A 40 -3.83 2.15 -13.98
N VAL A 41 -4.91 2.21 -13.20
CA VAL A 41 -5.74 3.41 -13.05
C VAL A 41 -5.54 3.97 -11.64
N ILE A 42 -5.35 5.29 -11.54
CA ILE A 42 -5.33 5.99 -10.25
C ILE A 42 -6.77 6.05 -9.72
N ILE A 43 -6.99 5.50 -8.54
CA ILE A 43 -8.30 5.47 -7.89
C ILE A 43 -8.38 6.42 -6.70
N ASN A 44 -7.24 6.85 -6.14
CA ASN A 44 -7.20 7.85 -5.08
C ASN A 44 -5.85 8.58 -5.02
N ALA A 45 -5.84 9.78 -4.45
CA ALA A 45 -4.65 10.56 -4.15
C ALA A 45 -4.85 11.37 -2.86
N PHE A 46 -3.79 11.43 -2.05
CA PHE A 46 -3.74 12.13 -0.76
C PHE A 46 -2.49 13.02 -0.70
N GLU A 47 -2.52 14.09 0.08
CA GLU A 47 -1.39 15.00 0.26
C GLU A 47 -1.21 15.38 1.73
N GLY A 48 0.01 15.77 2.09
CA GLY A 48 0.33 16.38 3.37
C GLY A 48 0.16 15.40 4.52
N LYS A 49 -0.51 15.86 5.57
CA LYS A 49 -0.68 15.11 6.81
C LYS A 49 -1.41 13.79 6.60
N GLU A 50 -2.41 13.75 5.73
CA GLU A 50 -3.19 12.55 5.46
C GLU A 50 -2.34 11.45 4.79
N ALA A 51 -1.55 11.83 3.78
CA ALA A 51 -0.61 10.91 3.12
C ALA A 51 0.42 10.35 4.12
N GLU A 52 0.94 11.21 5.00
CA GLU A 52 1.93 10.82 6.02
C GLU A 52 1.34 9.83 7.05
N GLU A 53 0.14 10.10 7.54
CA GLU A 53 -0.56 9.23 8.50
C GLU A 53 -0.87 7.85 7.90
N LEU A 54 -1.34 7.81 6.65
CA LEU A 54 -1.62 6.55 5.95
C LEU A 54 -0.33 5.75 5.72
N TYR A 55 0.75 6.40 5.29
CA TYR A 55 2.05 5.74 5.13
C TYR A 55 2.55 5.12 6.44
N LYS A 56 2.44 5.86 7.56
CA LYS A 56 2.83 5.34 8.89
C LYS A 56 2.01 4.11 9.28
N LYS A 57 0.69 4.13 9.07
CA LYS A 57 -0.20 2.99 9.34
C LYS A 57 0.14 1.76 8.48
N LEU A 58 0.57 1.97 7.24
CA LEU A 58 0.91 0.88 6.31
C LEU A 58 2.30 0.27 6.57
N THR A 59 3.24 1.05 7.10
CA THR A 59 4.64 0.64 7.27
C THR A 59 5.01 0.25 8.69
N THR A 60 4.23 0.69 9.67
CA THR A 60 4.44 0.34 11.07
C THR A 60 3.73 -0.98 11.35
N VAL A 61 4.48 -2.05 11.56
CA VAL A 61 3.93 -3.26 12.15
C VAL A 61 3.58 -2.92 13.59
N GLU A 62 2.30 -3.02 13.97
CA GLU A 62 1.92 -2.94 15.38
C GLU A 62 2.74 -4.00 16.13
N LYS A 63 3.63 -3.54 17.02
CA LYS A 63 4.21 -4.44 18.01
C LYS A 63 3.03 -4.90 18.85
N LYS A 64 2.65 -6.18 18.73
CA LYS A 64 1.88 -6.81 19.79
C LYS A 64 2.76 -6.71 21.02
N ASP A 65 2.36 -5.85 21.95
CA ASP A 65 2.94 -5.86 23.27
C ASP A 65 2.76 -7.28 23.81
N ASP A 66 3.89 -7.99 23.95
CA ASP A 66 3.96 -9.22 24.71
C ASP A 66 3.62 -8.86 26.17
N ALA A 67 2.33 -8.84 26.47
CA ALA A 67 1.80 -8.77 27.81
C ALA A 67 2.06 -10.11 28.51
N ASN A 68 3.31 -10.31 28.93
CA ASN A 68 3.66 -11.18 30.05
C ASN A 68 3.76 -10.29 31.30
N GLY A 69 2.69 -10.34 32.09
CA GLY A 69 2.64 -9.94 33.49
C GLY A 69 1.80 -10.95 34.23
#